data_AF-A0A7K9N050-F1
#
_entry.id   AF-A0A7K9N050-F1
#
_cell.length_a   1.000
_cell.length_b   1.000
_cell.length_c   1.000
_cell.angle_alpha   90.00
_cell.angle_beta   90.00
_cell.angle_gamma   90.00
#
_symmetry.space_group_name_H-M   'P 1'
#
loop_
_entity.id
_entity.type
_entity.pdbx_description
1 polymer ?
#
loop_
_entity_poly.entity_id
_entity_poly.type
_entity_poly.pdbx_seq_one_letter_code
_entity_poly.pdbx_strand_id
1 'polypeptide(L)'
;QIRMMRKPGRGDKTAVVVGTVTDDVRIQDVPKLKVCALRVTRGARTRILRAGGSILTFDQLAMATPKGKGTVLLSGHLWFLGQFGGNLWGFGAILGRFGGVCAPLTLFSPRPYVRSKGPKFERARGRRASRGYKN
;
A
#
# COMPACT_ATOMS: atom_id res chain seq x y z
N GLN A 1 -0.29 -8.39 -5.34
CA GLN A 1 -1.34 -8.32 -6.39
C GLN A 1 -1.93 -9.68 -6.72
N ILE A 2 -1.16 -10.77 -6.67
CA ILE A 2 -1.60 -12.17 -6.86
C ILE A 2 -2.90 -12.50 -6.09
N ARG A 3 -3.01 -12.06 -4.82
CA ARG A 3 -4.21 -12.28 -3.99
C ARG A 3 -5.51 -11.72 -4.61
N MET A 4 -5.43 -10.61 -5.36
CA MET A 4 -6.61 -10.01 -6.01
C MET A 4 -7.06 -10.76 -7.26
N MET A 5 -6.16 -11.54 -7.87
CA MET A 5 -6.44 -12.35 -9.05
C MET A 5 -7.03 -13.72 -8.71
N ARG A 6 -6.85 -14.20 -7.47
CA ARG A 6 -7.50 -15.44 -6.96
C ARG A 6 -8.99 -15.30 -6.68
N LYS A 7 -9.57 -14.09 -6.75
CA LYS A 7 -11.00 -13.87 -6.53
C LYS A 7 -11.84 -14.52 -7.65
N PRO A 8 -13.05 -15.01 -7.37
CA PRO A 8 -13.91 -15.63 -8.38
C PRO A 8 -14.19 -14.66 -9.54
N GLY A 9 -14.26 -15.20 -10.77
CA GLY A 9 -14.52 -14.40 -11.98
C GLY A 9 -13.35 -13.55 -12.50
N ARG A 10 -12.10 -13.86 -12.09
CA ARG A 10 -10.89 -13.12 -12.51
C ARG A 10 -9.74 -13.98 -13.06
N GLY A 11 -9.96 -15.27 -13.33
CA GLY A 11 -8.92 -16.20 -13.78
C GLY A 11 -8.21 -15.77 -15.07
N ASP A 12 -8.98 -15.39 -16.10
CA ASP A 12 -8.43 -15.10 -17.43
C ASP A 12 -8.17 -13.62 -17.72
N LYS A 13 -8.38 -12.77 -16.70
CA LYS A 13 -8.26 -11.32 -16.86
C LYS A 13 -6.80 -10.86 -16.78
N THR A 14 -6.50 -9.76 -17.45
CA THR A 14 -5.19 -9.11 -17.37
C THR A 14 -5.14 -8.20 -16.16
N ALA A 15 -4.18 -8.41 -15.25
CA ALA A 15 -3.93 -7.53 -14.11
C ALA A 15 -3.23 -6.26 -14.61
N VAL A 16 -3.86 -5.09 -14.43
CA VAL A 16 -3.31 -3.80 -14.87
C VAL A 16 -2.90 -2.98 -13.67
N VAL A 17 -1.65 -2.53 -13.66
CA VAL A 17 -1.06 -1.74 -12.59
C VAL A 17 -0.40 -0.52 -13.18
N VAL A 18 -0.92 0.67 -12.89
CA VAL A 18 -0.24 1.92 -13.23
C VAL A 18 0.81 2.18 -12.16
N GLY A 19 1.98 1.57 -12.31
CA GLY A 19 3.06 1.67 -11.33
C GLY A 19 4.10 0.56 -11.46
N THR A 20 4.84 0.36 -10.37
CA THR A 20 5.90 -0.65 -10.27
C THR A 20 5.36 -1.96 -9.69
N VAL A 21 5.68 -3.07 -10.34
CA VAL A 21 5.39 -4.42 -9.84
C VAL A 21 6.65 -4.98 -9.18
N THR A 22 6.57 -5.13 -7.86
CA THR A 22 7.65 -5.64 -7.01
C THR A 22 7.50 -7.14 -6.76
N ASP A 23 8.63 -7.81 -6.50
CA ASP A 23 8.63 -9.21 -6.07
C ASP A 23 8.22 -9.33 -4.60
N ASP A 24 7.41 -10.33 -4.28
CA ASP A 24 7.06 -10.69 -2.92
C ASP A 24 7.58 -12.10 -2.64
N VAL A 25 8.73 -12.17 -1.98
CA VAL A 25 9.44 -13.42 -1.65
C VAL A 25 8.60 -14.33 -0.75
N ARG A 26 7.62 -13.78 -0.02
CA ARG A 26 6.77 -14.54 0.90
C ARG A 26 5.77 -15.44 0.19
N ILE A 27 5.43 -15.14 -1.06
CA ILE A 27 4.53 -15.96 -1.87
C ILE A 27 5.42 -16.93 -2.63
N GLN A 28 5.29 -18.25 -2.44
CA GLN A 28 6.12 -19.25 -3.12
C GLN A 28 5.58 -19.58 -4.51
N ASP A 29 4.30 -19.94 -4.57
CA ASP A 29 3.62 -20.32 -5.81
C ASP A 29 3.03 -19.11 -6.54
N VAL A 30 3.51 -18.88 -7.77
CA VAL A 30 3.01 -17.84 -8.65
C VAL A 30 2.17 -18.50 -9.75
N PRO A 31 0.85 -18.23 -9.83
CA PRO A 31 0.04 -18.77 -10.90
C PRO A 31 0.39 -18.12 -12.25
N LYS A 32 -0.07 -18.73 -13.35
CA LYS A 32 0.04 -18.14 -14.69
C LYS A 32 -0.77 -16.84 -14.74
N LEU A 33 -0.09 -15.71 -14.88
CA LEU A 33 -0.70 -14.38 -14.83
C LEU A 33 -0.38 -13.58 -16.09
N LYS A 34 -1.36 -12.83 -16.58
CA LYS A 34 -1.15 -11.77 -17.58
C LYS A 34 -1.10 -10.44 -16.82
N VAL A 35 0.04 -9.78 -16.84
CA VAL A 35 0.26 -8.53 -16.07
C VAL A 35 0.67 -7.41 -17.01
N CYS A 36 0.03 -6.25 -16.89
CA CYS A 36 0.45 -5.01 -17.54
C CYS A 36 0.93 -4.01 -16.48
N ALA A 37 2.11 -3.45 -16.66
CA ALA A 37 2.69 -2.49 -15.73
C ALA A 37 3.65 -1.49 -16.40
N LEU A 38 3.92 -0.37 -15.72
CA LEU A 38 4.92 0.60 -16.18
C LEU A 38 6.34 0.07 -15.99
N ARG A 39 6.61 -0.54 -14.82
CA ARG A 39 7.91 -1.13 -14.48
C ARG A 39 7.71 -2.44 -13.74
N VAL A 40 8.56 -3.42 -14.03
CA VAL A 40 8.57 -4.70 -13.33
C VAL A 40 9.99 -4.94 -12.81
N THR A 41 10.11 -5.24 -11.52
CA THR A 41 11.40 -5.58 -10.91
C THR A 41 11.97 -6.88 -11.50
N ARG A 42 13.30 -7.02 -11.53
CA ARG A 42 13.96 -8.22 -12.08
C ARG A 42 13.44 -9.51 -11.45
N GLY A 43 13.31 -9.55 -10.12
CA GLY A 43 12.76 -10.69 -9.38
C GLY A 43 11.35 -11.04 -9.86
N ALA A 44 10.43 -10.07 -9.85
CA ALA A 44 9.06 -10.28 -10.30
C ALA A 44 8.99 -10.76 -11.76
N ARG A 45 9.82 -10.18 -12.64
CA ARG A 45 9.89 -10.56 -14.05
C ARG A 45 10.27 -12.03 -14.23
N THR A 46 11.33 -12.48 -13.55
CA THR A 46 11.78 -13.87 -13.64
C THR A 46 10.72 -14.85 -13.12
N ARG A 47 10.01 -14.51 -12.04
CA ARG A 47 9.01 -15.39 -11.43
C ARG A 47 7.74 -15.50 -12.28
N ILE A 48 7.27 -14.39 -12.84
CA ILE A 48 6.09 -14.38 -13.72
C ILE A 48 6.38 -15.19 -14.99
N LEU A 49 7.54 -15.00 -15.61
CA LEU A 49 7.93 -15.74 -16.81
C LEU A 49 8.15 -17.23 -16.53
N ARG A 50 8.77 -17.58 -15.39
CA ARG A 50 8.93 -18.97 -14.96
C ARG A 50 7.58 -19.68 -14.76
N ALA A 51 6.57 -18.97 -14.28
CA ALA A 51 5.20 -19.47 -14.16
C ALA A 51 4.45 -19.54 -15.52
N GLY A 52 5.10 -19.20 -16.63
CA GLY A 52 4.49 -19.13 -17.97
C GLY A 52 3.52 -17.95 -18.14
N GLY A 53 3.59 -16.95 -17.26
CA GLY A 53 2.81 -15.72 -17.37
C GLY A 53 3.37 -14.76 -18.42
N SER A 54 2.56 -13.79 -18.83
CA SER A 54 2.95 -12.75 -19.77
C SER A 54 3.05 -11.39 -19.09
N ILE A 55 4.03 -10.60 -19.53
CA ILE A 55 4.22 -9.22 -19.07
C ILE A 55 4.02 -8.32 -20.28
N LEU A 56 3.03 -7.45 -20.20
CA LEU A 56 2.66 -6.51 -21.23
C LEU A 56 3.08 -5.10 -20.82
N THR A 57 3.43 -4.30 -21.82
CA THR A 57 3.52 -2.85 -21.70
C THR A 57 2.17 -2.21 -22.00
N PHE A 58 2.01 -0.93 -21.68
CA PHE A 58 0.72 -0.25 -21.85
C PHE A 58 0.34 -0.02 -23.31
N ASP A 59 1.31 0.20 -24.18
CA ASP A 59 1.15 0.22 -25.63
C ASP A 59 0.64 -1.13 -26.16
N GLN A 60 1.24 -2.24 -25.72
CA GLN A 60 0.78 -3.59 -26.08
C GLN A 60 -0.64 -3.87 -25.58
N LEU A 61 -0.96 -3.41 -24.35
CA LEU A 61 -2.30 -3.54 -23.80
C LEU A 61 -3.32 -2.70 -24.58
N ALA A 62 -2.96 -1.49 -25.00
CA ALA A 62 -3.83 -0.61 -25.78
C ALA A 62 -4.14 -1.20 -27.15
N MET A 63 -3.16 -1.82 -27.81
CA MET A 63 -3.36 -2.55 -29.07
C MET A 63 -4.25 -3.78 -28.89
N ALA A 64 -4.03 -4.57 -27.84
CA ALA A 64 -4.79 -5.80 -27.60
C ALA A 64 -6.24 -5.53 -27.12
N THR A 65 -6.41 -4.56 -26.24
CA THR A 65 -7.68 -4.24 -25.56
C THR A 65 -7.90 -2.74 -25.49
N PRO A 66 -8.24 -2.06 -26.59
CA PRO A 66 -8.37 -0.60 -26.63
C PRO A 66 -9.49 -0.07 -25.70
N LYS A 67 -10.54 -0.88 -25.48
CA LYS A 67 -11.64 -0.58 -24.55
C LYS A 67 -11.41 -1.10 -23.12
N GLY A 68 -10.25 -1.71 -22.83
CA GLY A 68 -9.94 -2.27 -21.50
C GLY A 68 -10.79 -3.48 -21.06
N LYS A 69 -11.51 -4.13 -21.99
CA LYS A 69 -12.32 -5.32 -21.68
C LYS A 69 -11.42 -6.45 -21.15
N GLY A 70 -11.90 -7.18 -20.13
CA GLY A 70 -11.16 -8.30 -19.56
C GLY A 70 -9.92 -7.91 -18.75
N THR A 71 -9.81 -6.64 -18.33
CA THR A 71 -8.74 -6.18 -17.43
C THR A 71 -9.24 -6.03 -15.99
N VAL A 72 -8.33 -6.13 -15.04
CA VAL A 72 -8.55 -5.81 -13.63
C VAL A 72 -7.55 -4.75 -13.23
N LEU A 73 -8.05 -3.53 -13.04
CA LEU A 73 -7.22 -2.43 -12.55
C LEU A 73 -6.94 -2.62 -11.06
N LEU A 74 -5.66 -2.61 -10.70
CA LEU A 74 -5.17 -2.79 -9.34
C LEU A 74 -4.40 -1.56 -8.90
N SER A 75 -4.75 -1.04 -7.73
CA SER A 75 -4.00 0.01 -7.06
C SER A 75 -3.14 -0.55 -5.94
N GLY A 76 -1.99 0.08 -5.70
CA GLY A 76 -1.18 -0.16 -4.52
C GLY A 76 -1.88 0.34 -3.25
N HIS A 77 -1.45 -0.16 -2.09
CA HIS A 77 -1.95 0.38 -0.82
C HIS A 77 -1.30 1.74 -0.54
N LEU A 78 -1.98 2.82 -0.93
CA LEU A 78 -1.50 4.20 -0.77
C LEU A 78 -1.28 4.57 0.71
N TRP A 79 -2.09 3.99 1.61
CA TRP A 79 -2.06 4.24 3.05
C TRP A 79 -0.83 3.71 3.79
N PHE A 80 -0.06 2.81 3.19
CA PHE A 80 1.09 2.17 3.85
C PHE A 80 2.38 2.98 3.77
N LEU A 81 2.46 3.94 2.83
CA LEU A 81 3.56 4.90 2.80
C LEU A 81 3.40 5.77 4.05
N GLY A 82 4.25 5.55 5.06
CA GLY A 82 4.30 6.34 6.28
C GLY A 82 4.50 7.85 6.03
N GLN A 83 4.76 8.25 4.79
CA GLN A 83 4.83 9.63 4.33
C GLN A 83 3.45 10.26 4.05
N PHE A 84 2.44 9.50 3.62
CA PHE A 84 1.05 9.98 3.51
C PHE A 84 0.19 9.54 4.71
N GLY A 85 0.41 8.33 5.23
CA GLY A 85 -0.25 7.84 6.45
C GLY A 85 0.26 8.53 7.72
N GLY A 86 1.55 8.84 7.80
CA GLY A 86 2.13 9.65 8.88
C GLY A 86 1.78 11.13 8.76
N ASN A 87 1.60 11.64 7.54
CA ASN A 87 1.07 12.98 7.34
C ASN A 87 -0.42 13.03 7.62
N LEU A 88 -1.26 12.05 7.31
CA LEU A 88 -2.69 12.09 7.69
C LEU A 88 -2.90 11.83 9.19
N TRP A 89 -2.10 10.94 9.80
CA TRP A 89 -2.06 10.76 11.26
C TRP A 89 -1.43 11.96 11.98
N GLY A 90 -0.53 12.70 11.33
CA GLY A 90 0.03 13.97 11.80
C GLY A 90 -0.85 15.19 11.44
N PHE A 91 -1.68 15.11 10.41
CA PHE A 91 -2.62 16.16 9.99
C PHE A 91 -3.75 16.26 11.01
N GLY A 92 -4.12 15.16 11.66
CA GLY A 92 -4.98 15.20 12.85
C GLY A 92 -4.36 15.98 14.02
N ALA A 93 -3.03 16.06 14.12
CA ALA A 93 -2.35 16.87 15.13
C ALA A 93 -2.22 18.35 14.72
N ILE A 94 -2.17 18.66 13.41
CA ILE A 94 -2.10 20.04 12.89
C ILE A 94 -3.49 20.68 12.82
N LEU A 95 -4.54 19.92 12.45
CA LEU A 95 -5.94 20.39 12.43
C LEU A 95 -6.51 20.62 13.83
N GLY A 96 -5.86 20.14 14.90
CA GLY A 96 -6.17 20.56 16.28
C GLY A 96 -5.88 22.04 16.57
N ARG A 97 -5.28 22.79 15.61
CA ARG A 97 -4.98 24.23 15.74
C ARG A 97 -5.97 25.15 15.01
N PHE A 98 -6.84 24.62 14.16
CA PHE A 98 -7.90 25.39 13.50
C PHE A 98 -9.24 24.69 13.73
N GLY A 99 -10.11 25.35 14.50
CA GLY A 99 -11.26 24.76 15.17
C GLY A 99 -12.22 23.98 14.27
N GLY A 100 -12.73 22.87 14.80
CA GLY A 100 -13.73 22.05 14.12
C GLY A 100 -14.03 20.72 14.83
N VAL A 101 -14.82 20.80 15.90
CA VAL A 101 -15.79 19.81 16.42
C VAL A 101 -15.39 18.32 16.54
N CYS A 102 -15.25 17.90 17.81
CA CYS A 102 -15.59 16.60 18.42
C CYS A 102 -14.97 15.29 17.88
N ALA A 103 -13.85 14.90 18.50
CA ALA A 103 -13.70 13.58 19.12
C ALA A 103 -12.80 13.73 20.37
N PRO A 104 -13.06 13.05 21.50
CA PRO A 104 -12.12 13.07 22.62
C PRO A 104 -10.79 12.52 22.12
N LEU A 105 -9.70 13.21 22.47
CA LEU A 105 -8.30 12.99 22.06
C LEU A 105 -7.71 11.60 22.40
N THR A 106 -8.54 10.61 22.73
CA THR A 106 -8.19 9.33 23.35
C THR A 106 -8.37 8.12 22.43
N LEU A 107 -9.12 8.23 21.33
CA LEU A 107 -9.42 7.10 20.44
C LEU A 107 -8.40 6.91 19.29
N PHE A 108 -7.50 7.87 19.10
CA PHE A 108 -6.50 7.85 18.04
C PHE A 108 -5.10 7.83 18.64
N SER A 109 -4.24 6.94 18.17
CA SER A 109 -2.87 6.79 18.68
C SER A 109 -1.82 7.25 17.66
N PRO A 110 -1.78 8.55 17.31
CA PRO A 110 -0.88 9.04 16.27
C PRO A 110 0.57 8.74 16.64
N ARG A 111 1.36 8.30 15.65
CA ARG A 111 2.81 8.14 15.84
C ARG A 111 3.40 9.55 16.07
N PRO A 112 4.05 9.80 17.21
CA PRO A 112 4.60 11.12 17.47
C PRO A 112 5.72 11.45 16.47
N TYR A 113 5.83 12.72 16.11
CA TYR A 113 6.87 13.22 15.22
C TYR A 113 8.15 13.47 16.02
N VAL A 114 8.97 12.43 16.14
CA VAL A 114 10.21 12.46 16.94
C VAL A 114 11.39 12.08 16.07
N ARG A 115 12.51 12.80 16.20
CA ARG A 115 13.76 12.55 15.46
C ARG A 115 14.39 11.20 15.78
N SER A 116 14.32 10.78 17.05
CA SER A 116 14.93 9.55 17.55
C SER A 116 13.92 8.75 18.37
N LYS A 117 14.00 7.42 18.30
CA LYS A 117 13.15 6.52 19.09
C LYS A 117 13.96 5.96 20.26
N GLY A 118 13.41 6.05 21.46
CA GLY A 118 14.06 5.53 22.66
C GLY A 118 13.29 5.85 23.95
N PRO A 119 13.68 5.28 25.10
CA PRO A 119 13.01 5.51 26.37
C PRO A 119 12.96 6.98 26.81
N LYS A 120 13.97 7.77 26.40
CA LYS A 120 14.11 9.19 26.74
C LYS A 120 13.31 10.13 25.84
N PHE A 121 12.73 9.64 24.74
CA PHE A 121 12.05 10.46 23.74
C PHE A 121 10.54 10.21 23.75
N GLU A 122 9.75 11.20 24.18
CA GLU A 122 8.27 11.24 24.18
C GLU A 122 7.56 9.99 24.73
N ARG A 123 8.09 9.42 25.83
CA ARG A 123 7.53 8.22 26.50
C ARG A 123 7.19 8.38 27.98
N ALA A 124 7.45 9.56 28.56
CA ALA A 124 7.27 9.82 29.99
C ALA A 124 5.85 10.33 30.32
N ARG A 125 5.70 11.61 30.65
CA ARG A 125 4.43 12.24 31.01
C ARG A 125 3.44 12.19 29.85
N GLY A 126 2.16 11.90 30.13
CA GLY A 126 1.08 11.85 29.12
C GLY A 126 0.98 10.53 28.36
N ARG A 127 1.94 9.60 28.50
CA ARG A 127 1.92 8.26 27.88
C ARG A 127 1.79 7.11 28.89
N ARG A 128 2.02 7.37 30.18
CA ARG A 128 2.01 6.37 31.26
C ARG A 128 1.35 6.97 32.50
N ALA A 129 0.49 6.20 33.16
CA ALA A 129 -0.23 6.65 34.35
C ALA A 129 0.71 7.02 35.51
N SER A 130 1.87 6.35 35.61
CA SER A 130 2.86 6.57 36.66
C SER A 130 3.57 7.94 36.61
N ARG A 131 3.40 8.73 35.54
CA ARG A 131 4.03 10.05 35.37
C ARG A 131 2.96 11.09 35.04
N GLY A 132 2.17 11.47 36.05
CA GLY A 132 1.18 12.55 35.98
C GLY A 132 -0.18 12.09 35.47
N TYR A 133 -0.29 11.74 34.18
CA TYR A 133 -1.54 11.27 33.57
C TYR A 133 -1.24 10.45 32.31
N LYS A 134 -2.25 9.69 31.87
CA LYS A 134 -2.22 8.93 30.61
C LYS A 134 -3.44 9.33 29.77
N ASN A 135 -3.16 9.81 28.55
CA ASN A 135 -4.18 10.03 27.53
C ASN A 135 -4.60 8.71 26.86
#